data_AF-A0A3D4K9U0-F1
#
_entry.id   AF-A0A3D4K9U0-F1
#
_cell.length_a   1.000
_cell.length_b   1.000
_cell.length_c   1.000
_cell.angle_alpha   90.00
_cell.angle_beta   90.00
_cell.angle_gamma   90.00
#
_symmetry.space_group_name_H-M   'P 1'
#
loop_
_entity.id
_entity.type
_entity.pdbx_description
1 polymer ?
#
loop_
_entity_poly.entity_id
_entity_poly.type
_entity_poly.pdbx_seq_one_letter_code
_entity_poly.pdbx_strand_id
1 'polypeptide(L)'
;KPDVSFIFDIDEKTGLKRANKRTGNENRYEKMGGAFHNKVRSGFLKIAKKNKDRCVIINANDTIDNLHKLVLKHLRSKKII
;
A
#
# COMPACT_ATOMS: atom_id res chain seq x y z
N LYS A 1 -9.31 -13.90 -9.66
CA LYS A 1 -8.72 -12.55 -9.47
C LYS A 1 -9.40 -11.87 -8.28
N PRO A 2 -8.75 -11.01 -7.49
CA PRO A 2 -9.42 -10.31 -6.38
C PRO A 2 -10.50 -9.36 -6.89
N ASP A 3 -11.61 -9.26 -6.17
CA ASP A 3 -12.71 -8.31 -6.46
C ASP A 3 -12.31 -6.85 -6.19
N VAL A 4 -11.43 -6.66 -5.21
CA VAL A 4 -10.81 -5.37 -4.88
C VAL A 4 -9.36 -5.58 -4.44
N SER A 5 -8.50 -4.61 -4.74
CA SER A 5 -7.11 -4.57 -4.29
C SER A 5 -6.79 -3.16 -3.83
N PHE A 6 -6.39 -3.01 -2.56
CA PHE A 6 -5.96 -1.74 -2.00
C PHE A 6 -4.45 -1.61 -2.08
N ILE A 7 -3.96 -0.60 -2.81
CA ILE A 7 -2.55 -0.24 -2.86
C ILE A 7 -2.33 0.92 -1.91
N PHE A 8 -1.71 0.64 -0.77
CA PHE A 8 -1.28 1.66 0.18
C PHE A 8 0.01 2.32 -0.32
N ASP A 9 -0.13 3.45 -1.00
CA ASP A 9 0.99 4.23 -1.53
C ASP A 9 1.64 5.06 -0.42
N ILE A 10 2.95 4.87 -0.24
CA ILE A 10 3.77 5.61 0.71
C ILE A 10 5.12 5.90 0.06
N ASP A 11 5.76 7.02 0.42
CA ASP A 11 7.13 7.26 0.01
C ASP A 11 8.08 6.25 0.66
N GLU A 12 9.16 5.93 -0.04
CA GLU A 12 10.12 4.90 0.35
C GLU A 12 10.74 5.17 1.73
N LYS A 13 11.12 6.42 2.01
CA LYS A 13 11.78 6.80 3.26
C LYS A 13 10.86 6.59 4.45
N THR A 14 9.61 7.05 4.36
CA THR A 14 8.61 6.84 5.41
C THR A 14 8.27 5.36 5.57
N GLY A 15 8.11 4.63 4.46
CA GLY A 15 7.84 3.20 4.46
C GLY A 15 8.93 2.38 5.17
N LEU A 16 10.19 2.60 4.79
CA LEU A 16 11.35 1.96 5.43
C LEU A 16 11.47 2.33 6.91
N LYS A 17 11.27 3.60 7.27
CA LYS A 17 11.30 4.03 8.67
C LYS A 17 10.25 3.30 9.52
N ARG A 18 9.06 3.04 8.97
CA ARG A 18 8.00 2.27 9.66
C ARG A 18 8.36 0.78 9.74
N ALA A 19 8.85 0.20 8.65
CA ALA A 19 9.24 -1.22 8.60
C ALA A 19 10.37 -1.54 9.60
N ASN A 20 11.41 -0.71 9.65
CA ASN A 20 12.56 -0.87 10.54
C ASN A 20 12.22 -0.71 12.04
N LYS A 21 11.09 -0.07 12.37
CA LYS A 21 10.61 0.00 13.75
C LYS A 21 9.88 -1.26 14.20
N ARG A 22 9.46 -2.11 13.27
CA ARG A 22 8.72 -3.33 13.58
C ARG A 22 9.71 -4.37 14.13
N THR A 23 9.43 -4.95 15.28
CA THR A 23 10.27 -5.98 15.90
C THR A 23 10.24 -7.26 15.06
N GLY A 24 11.42 -7.77 14.70
CA GLY A 24 11.61 -9.00 13.93
C GLY A 24 12.93 -8.99 13.15
N ASN A 25 13.59 -10.14 13.03
CA ASN A 25 14.87 -10.28 12.32
C ASN A 25 14.72 -10.37 10.79
N GLU A 26 13.49 -10.42 10.27
CA GLU A 26 13.20 -10.54 8.85
C GLU A 26 13.23 -9.16 8.16
N ASN A 27 14.44 -8.62 7.97
CA ASN A 27 14.68 -7.32 7.30
C ASN A 27 15.32 -7.46 5.91
N ARG A 28 15.17 -8.63 5.27
CA ARG A 28 15.79 -8.95 3.99
C ARG A 28 15.40 -7.95 2.90
N TYR A 29 14.14 -7.54 2.86
CA TYR A 29 13.63 -6.63 1.82
C TYR A 29 13.99 -5.17 2.13
N GLU A 30 13.92 -4.76 3.39
CA GLU A 30 14.26 -3.42 3.85
C GLU A 30 15.73 -3.07 3.57
N LYS A 31 16.60 -4.08 3.57
CA LYS A 31 18.02 -3.96 3.23
C LYS A 31 18.30 -3.81 1.72
N MET A 32 17.31 -3.97 0.85
CA MET A 32 17.50 -3.87 -0.60
C MET A 32 17.65 -2.41 -1.09
N GLY A 33 17.49 -1.43 -0.20
CA GLY A 33 17.77 -0.02 -0.44
C GLY A 33 16.70 0.73 -1.21
N GLY A 34 16.75 2.06 -1.17
CA GLY A 34 15.65 2.90 -1.65
C GLY A 34 15.33 2.80 -3.14
N ALA A 35 16.31 2.51 -3.99
CA ALA A 35 16.08 2.29 -5.42
C ALA A 35 15.19 1.06 -5.67
N PHE A 36 15.38 -0.02 -4.90
CA PHE A 36 14.54 -1.21 -4.97
C PHE A 36 13.10 -0.88 -4.57
N HIS A 37 12.91 -0.21 -3.42
CA HIS A 37 11.58 0.14 -2.93
C HIS A 37 10.85 1.11 -3.87
N ASN A 38 11.55 2.09 -4.46
CA ASN A 38 10.98 2.98 -5.48
C ASN A 38 10.55 2.22 -6.75
N LYS A 39 11.33 1.21 -7.18
CA LYS A 39 10.96 0.34 -8.31
C LYS A 39 9.71 -0.48 -7.98
N VAL A 40 9.62 -1.04 -6.77
CA VAL A 40 8.46 -1.80 -6.27
C VAL A 40 7.22 -0.91 -6.23
N ARG A 41 7.30 0.27 -5.61
CA ARG A 41 6.23 1.28 -5.57
C ARG A 41 5.72 1.62 -6.97
N SER A 42 6.64 1.92 -7.88
CA SER A 42 6.32 2.22 -9.28
C SER A 42 5.61 1.05 -9.98
N GLY A 43 5.99 -0.18 -9.67
CA GLY A 43 5.34 -1.39 -10.16
C GLY A 43 3.87 -1.48 -9.72
N PHE A 44 3.60 -1.29 -8.42
CA PHE A 44 2.23 -1.29 -7.90
C PHE A 44 1.36 -0.17 -8.50
N LEU A 45 1.90 1.04 -8.64
CA LEU A 45 1.18 2.16 -9.26
C LEU A 45 0.86 1.88 -10.74
N LYS A 46 1.77 1.24 -11.48
CA LYS A 46 1.50 0.79 -12.87
C LYS A 46 0.39 -0.26 -12.92
N ILE A 47 0.38 -1.22 -11.99
CA ILE A 47 -0.69 -2.23 -11.88
C ILE A 47 -2.03 -1.54 -11.60
N ALA A 48 -2.07 -0.61 -10.66
CA ALA A 48 -3.28 0.13 -10.31
C ALA A 48 -3.81 0.95 -11.50
N LYS A 49 -2.94 1.64 -12.24
CA LYS A 49 -3.31 2.41 -13.44
C LYS A 49 -3.93 1.53 -14.54
N LYS A 50 -3.48 0.28 -14.67
CA LYS A 50 -3.99 -0.70 -15.65
C LYS A 50 -5.28 -1.42 -15.22
N ASN A 51 -5.64 -1.37 -13.94
CA ASN A 51 -6.74 -2.15 -13.36
C ASN A 51 -7.65 -1.27 -12.48
N LYS A 52 -8.06 -0.11 -13.01
CA LYS A 52 -8.82 0.91 -12.24
C LYS A 52 -10.18 0.43 -11.73
N ASP A 53 -10.72 -0.63 -12.31
CA ASP A 53 -11.98 -1.29 -11.93
C ASP A 53 -11.90 -1.97 -10.55
N ARG A 54 -10.74 -2.51 -10.21
CA ARG A 54 -10.52 -3.30 -8.98
C ARG A 54 -9.44 -2.73 -8.06
N CYS A 55 -8.51 -1.93 -8.58
CA CYS A 55 -7.41 -1.38 -7.79
C CYS A 55 -7.75 0.01 -7.27
N VAL A 56 -7.63 0.20 -5.96
CA VAL A 56 -7.84 1.47 -5.26
C VAL A 56 -6.51 1.90 -4.66
N ILE A 57 -6.02 3.09 -5.04
CA ILE A 57 -4.81 3.67 -4.43
C ILE A 57 -5.23 4.43 -3.18
N ILE A 58 -4.56 4.17 -2.07
CA ILE A 58 -4.76 4.80 -0.78
C ILE A 58 -3.47 5.53 -0.40
N ASN A 59 -3.55 6.82 -0.09
CA ASN A 59 -2.40 7.59 0.43
C ASN A 59 -2.11 7.18 1.88
N ALA A 60 -1.10 6.35 2.10
CA ALA A 60 -0.77 5.79 3.42
C ALA A 60 0.03 6.74 4.33
N ASN A 61 0.14 8.02 3.96
CA ASN A 61 0.62 9.09 4.85
C ASN A 61 -0.46 9.60 5.81
N ASP A 62 -1.74 9.27 5.57
CA ASP A 62 -2.84 9.62 6.48
C ASP A 62 -2.82 8.77 7.77
N THR A 63 -3.65 9.17 8.73
CA THR A 63 -3.85 8.46 10.00
C THR A 63 -4.50 7.09 9.79
N ILE A 64 -4.20 6.13 10.66
CA ILE A 64 -4.76 4.78 10.61
C ILE A 64 -6.30 4.83 10.60
N ASP A 65 -6.91 5.70 11.41
CA ASP A 65 -8.37 5.83 11.50
C ASP A 65 -8.99 6.32 10.18
N ASN A 66 -8.38 7.31 9.52
CA ASN A 66 -8.86 7.79 8.23
C ASN A 66 -8.70 6.72 7.15
N LEU A 67 -7.56 6.02 7.13
CA LEU A 67 -7.31 4.90 6.21
C LEU A 67 -8.34 3.79 6.42
N HIS A 68 -8.62 3.44 7.67
CA HIS A 68 -9.60 2.42 8.02
C HIS A 68 -11.01 2.79 7.54
N LYS A 69 -11.46 4.02 7.82
CA LYS A 69 -12.75 4.54 7.33
C LYS A 69 -12.83 4.51 5.80
N LEU A 70 -11.73 4.87 5.11
CA LEU A 70 -11.67 4.87 3.65
C LEU A 70 -11.79 3.46 3.06
N VAL A 71 -11.12 2.47 3.65
CA VAL A 71 -11.22 1.07 3.24
C VAL A 71 -12.64 0.55 3.44
N LEU A 72 -13.23 0.76 4.63
CA LEU A 72 -14.61 0.35 4.89
C LEU A 72 -15.61 0.98 3.92
N LYS A 73 -15.45 2.27 3.61
CA LYS A 73 -16.28 2.96 2.63
C LYS A 73 -16.23 2.28 1.26
N HIS A 74 -15.04 1.92 0.78
CA HIS A 74 -14.88 1.24 -0.50
C HIS A 74 -15.48 -0.17 -0.50
N LEU A 75 -15.26 -0.94 0.57
CA LEU A 75 -15.81 -2.29 0.69
C LEU A 75 -17.35 -2.28 0.68
N ARG A 76 -17.97 -1.36 1.43
CA ARG A 76 -19.42 -1.15 1.44
C ARG A 76 -19.96 -0.73 0.06
N SER A 77 -19.27 0.20 -0.63
CA SER A 77 -19.69 0.63 -1.98
C SER A 77 -19.66 -0.50 -3.02
N LYS A 78 -18.79 -1.50 -2.82
CA LYS A 78 -18.70 -2.69 -3.66
C LYS A 78 -19.58 -3.86 -3.16
N LYS A 79 -20.34 -3.66 -2.07
CA LYS A 79 -21.18 -4.70 -1.43
C LYS A 79 -20.40 -5.97 -1.06
N ILE A 80 -19.13 -5.81 -0.67
CA ILE A 80 -18.29 -6.93 -0.21
C ILE A 80 -18.56 -7.22 1.27
N ILE A 81 -18.87 -6.17 2.04
CA ILE A 81 -19.33 -6.19 3.43
C ILE A 81 -20.55 -5.29 3.59
#